data_AF-A0AA44XUD2-F1
#
_entry.id   AF-A0AA44XUD2-F1
#
_cell.length_a   1.000
_cell.length_b   1.000
_cell.length_c   1.000
_cell.angle_alpha   90.00
_cell.angle_beta   90.00
_cell.angle_gamma   90.00
#
_symmetry.space_group_name_H-M   'P 1'
#
loop_
_entity.id
_entity.type
_entity.pdbx_description
1 polymer ?
#
loop_
_entity_poly.entity_id
_entity_poly.type
_entity_poly.pdbx_seq_one_letter_code
_entity_poly.pdbx_strand_id
1 'polypeptide(L)'
;MSAPGVRAGRATQAAAGAGDASWALRIGALAAMGALFFSTYGLANWLAARRAAVPTFAFGWEHAIPFVPWTIVPYWSIDLLYALSFLFWTRRDDLLDHVKRLLTVQLVSVACFIAWPLRFGFARPDASGVAGALFTLLMGFDKPYNQAPSLHIGLLVVLWAVYAQQLRGTLARALLHLWFAAIGVSVLTTYQHHVIDVPTGAAVGCIALFLFPLRDAAGRARSGDAAPCAASRALARRYALGAATFVLVALWCVPRAPAAALLAGWVALALACVAWAYWRGAPAAFQKDDAGRMPVFARWLLAPTIVGAFVNSRLWTLRHAAPVRVAERVWIGRTPTTRDVRRHGFTALVDLTAEMPRWAAADASLAYAAVPQLDLVVPSCAQLAAAVEAIERLHAQGRDVLVHCALGYGRSVLCAAAWLAARRGLSDARDALAAVREVRARAVWSDDAVAVLQDWLDRRAAGRA
;
A
#
# COMPACT_ATOMS: atom_id res chain seq x y z
N MET A 1 33.84 43.57 21.09
CA MET A 1 33.89 42.12 20.80
C MET A 1 32.72 41.43 21.48
N SER A 2 31.62 41.19 20.77
CA SER A 2 30.56 40.26 21.19
C SER A 2 30.01 39.60 19.93
N ALA A 3 30.31 38.31 19.76
CA ALA A 3 30.11 37.54 18.53
C ALA A 3 28.60 37.32 18.21
N PRO A 4 28.12 37.68 17.00
CA PRO A 4 26.74 37.43 16.57
C PRO A 4 26.42 35.94 16.29
N GLY A 5 27.44 35.07 16.27
CA GLY A 5 27.31 33.68 15.80
C GLY A 5 26.60 32.69 16.73
N VAL A 6 26.41 33.01 18.01
CA VAL A 6 25.93 32.02 19.01
C VAL A 6 24.40 31.92 19.06
N ARG A 7 23.66 32.97 18.70
CA ARG A 7 22.18 32.95 18.72
C ARG A 7 21.56 32.29 17.47
N ALA A 8 22.19 32.41 16.31
CA ALA A 8 21.72 31.76 15.09
C ALA A 8 21.82 30.22 15.19
N GLY A 9 22.93 29.68 15.72
CA GLY A 9 23.11 28.24 15.91
C GLY A 9 22.13 27.59 16.90
N ARG A 10 21.69 28.33 17.94
CA ARG A 10 20.69 27.83 18.91
C ARG A 10 19.28 27.77 18.35
N ALA A 11 18.88 28.68 17.47
CA ALA A 11 17.56 28.65 16.83
C ALA A 11 17.44 27.50 15.81
N THR A 12 18.52 27.21 15.07
CA THR A 12 18.57 26.07 14.14
C THR A 12 18.65 24.73 14.88
N GLN A 13 19.34 24.65 16.03
CA GLN A 13 19.34 23.46 16.90
C GLN A 13 18.01 23.25 17.64
N ALA A 14 17.33 24.31 18.08
CA ALA A 14 16.03 24.20 18.74
C ALA A 14 14.91 23.77 17.78
N ALA A 15 14.97 24.19 16.51
CA ALA A 15 14.08 23.70 15.46
C ALA A 15 14.40 22.26 15.02
N ALA A 16 15.67 21.85 15.02
CA ALA A 16 16.08 20.47 14.76
C ALA A 16 15.62 19.50 15.87
N GLY A 17 15.71 19.91 17.15
CA GLY A 17 15.32 19.08 18.30
C GLY A 17 13.81 18.84 18.46
N ALA A 18 12.95 19.65 17.83
CA ALA A 18 11.49 19.51 17.95
C ALA A 18 10.90 18.35 17.12
N GLY A 19 11.63 17.89 16.10
CA GLY A 19 11.23 16.81 15.19
C GLY A 19 11.82 15.44 15.52
N ASP A 20 12.77 15.38 16.44
CA ASP A 20 13.50 14.14 16.77
C ASP A 20 12.76 13.30 17.81
N ALA A 21 12.78 11.98 17.63
CA ALA A 21 12.31 11.01 18.59
C ALA A 21 13.37 10.83 19.68
N SER A 22 13.18 11.50 20.81
CA SER A 22 14.03 11.32 22.00
C SER A 22 14.01 9.87 22.49
N TRP A 23 15.07 9.43 23.19
CA TRP A 23 15.13 8.10 23.80
C TRP A 23 13.95 7.84 24.74
N ALA A 24 13.61 8.84 25.57
CA ALA A 24 12.46 8.77 26.47
C ALA A 24 11.14 8.56 25.71
N LEU A 25 10.95 9.19 24.55
CA LEU A 25 9.76 8.98 23.74
C LEU A 25 9.71 7.56 23.15
N ARG A 26 10.83 7.01 22.69
CA ARG A 26 10.89 5.64 22.16
C ARG A 26 10.55 4.61 23.22
N ILE A 27 11.17 4.71 24.40
CA ILE A 27 10.93 3.81 25.52
C ILE A 27 9.52 4.01 26.11
N GLY A 28 9.06 5.25 26.22
CA GLY A 28 7.70 5.57 26.67
C GLY A 28 6.63 5.00 25.73
N ALA A 29 6.83 5.10 24.41
CA ALA A 29 5.94 4.50 23.42
C ALA A 29 5.93 2.97 23.51
N LEU A 30 7.09 2.34 23.69
CA LEU A 30 7.19 0.88 23.91
C LEU A 30 6.42 0.46 25.18
N ALA A 31 6.65 1.14 26.30
CA ALA A 31 5.98 0.85 27.56
C ALA A 31 4.45 1.04 27.47
N ALA A 32 4.00 2.13 26.84
CA ALA A 32 2.58 2.39 26.62
C ALA A 32 1.94 1.32 25.73
N MET A 33 2.61 0.93 24.65
CA MET A 33 2.13 -0.14 23.78
C MET A 33 2.11 -1.50 24.47
N GLY A 34 3.09 -1.80 25.32
CA GLY A 34 3.11 -3.01 26.15
C GLY A 34 1.93 -3.05 27.13
N ALA A 35 1.70 -1.96 27.87
CA ALA A 35 0.56 -1.85 28.79
C ALA A 35 -0.78 -2.00 28.06
N LEU A 36 -0.92 -1.37 26.88
CA LEU A 36 -2.11 -1.51 26.06
C LEU A 36 -2.30 -2.93 25.53
N PHE A 37 -1.23 -3.58 25.09
CA PHE A 37 -1.27 -4.97 24.65
C PHE A 37 -1.79 -5.89 25.77
N PHE A 38 -1.13 -5.92 26.94
CA PHE A 38 -1.52 -6.83 28.02
C PHE A 38 -2.94 -6.57 28.53
N SER A 39 -3.35 -5.30 28.62
CA SER A 39 -4.72 -4.94 29.05
C SER A 39 -5.78 -5.36 28.04
N THR A 40 -5.62 -5.01 26.76
CA THR A 40 -6.63 -5.32 25.72
C THR A 40 -6.66 -6.79 25.35
N TYR A 41 -5.50 -7.44 25.26
CA TYR A 41 -5.37 -8.87 24.99
C TYR A 41 -5.92 -9.71 26.15
N GLY A 42 -5.60 -9.32 27.39
CA GLY A 42 -6.13 -9.94 28.59
C GLY A 42 -7.65 -9.78 28.72
N LEU A 43 -8.19 -8.60 28.38
CA LEU A 43 -9.62 -8.35 28.35
C LEU A 43 -10.34 -9.26 27.34
N ALA A 44 -9.83 -9.38 26.12
CA ALA A 44 -10.40 -10.27 25.10
C ALA A 44 -10.44 -11.73 25.59
N ASN A 45 -9.34 -12.21 26.18
CA ASN A 45 -9.26 -13.54 26.77
C ASN A 45 -10.25 -13.75 27.91
N TRP A 46 -10.38 -12.77 28.81
CA TRP A 46 -11.32 -12.84 29.93
C TRP A 46 -12.77 -12.85 29.46
N LEU A 47 -13.12 -12.04 28.46
CA LEU A 47 -14.45 -12.03 27.84
C LEU A 47 -14.75 -13.37 27.16
N ALA A 48 -13.80 -13.93 26.42
CA ALA A 48 -13.96 -15.21 25.75
C ALA A 48 -14.16 -16.37 26.76
N ALA A 49 -13.40 -16.38 27.86
CA ALA A 49 -13.52 -17.38 28.92
C ALA A 49 -14.89 -17.38 29.62
N ARG A 50 -15.66 -16.28 29.51
CA ARG A 50 -17.02 -16.17 30.07
C ARG A 50 -18.11 -16.66 29.11
N ARG A 51 -17.78 -17.00 27.87
CA ARG A 51 -18.77 -17.50 26.91
C ARG A 51 -19.08 -18.97 27.17
N ALA A 52 -20.35 -19.33 27.03
CA ALA A 52 -20.82 -20.71 27.22
C ALA A 52 -20.15 -21.71 26.27
N ALA A 53 -19.83 -21.28 25.05
CA ALA A 53 -19.05 -22.05 24.09
C ALA A 53 -18.15 -21.11 23.27
N VAL A 54 -16.92 -21.54 23.03
CA VAL A 54 -15.98 -20.90 22.11
C VAL A 54 -15.67 -21.87 20.98
N PRO A 55 -16.08 -21.57 19.73
CA PRO A 55 -15.86 -22.46 18.60
C PRO A 55 -14.38 -22.58 18.26
N THR A 56 -14.05 -23.65 17.52
CA THR A 56 -12.76 -23.86 16.87
C THR A 56 -12.99 -23.83 15.36
N PHE A 57 -12.09 -23.21 14.62
CA PHE A 57 -12.11 -23.23 13.17
C PHE A 57 -10.77 -23.74 12.65
N ALA A 58 -10.77 -24.95 12.09
CA ALA A 58 -9.59 -25.60 11.53
C ALA A 58 -9.98 -26.36 10.27
N PHE A 59 -9.11 -26.38 9.25
CA PHE A 59 -9.30 -27.25 8.10
C PHE A 59 -8.93 -28.69 8.47
N GLY A 60 -9.69 -29.67 7.94
CA GLY A 60 -9.48 -31.09 8.27
C GLY A 60 -8.07 -31.62 7.95
N TRP A 61 -7.41 -31.06 6.93
CA TRP A 61 -6.06 -31.45 6.52
C TRP A 61 -4.95 -30.89 7.43
N GLU A 62 -5.24 -29.93 8.32
CA GLU A 62 -4.24 -29.31 9.20
C GLU A 62 -3.58 -30.31 10.16
N HIS A 63 -4.22 -31.44 10.44
CA HIS A 63 -3.63 -32.55 11.22
C HIS A 63 -2.35 -33.13 10.61
N ALA A 64 -2.11 -32.91 9.31
CA ALA A 64 -0.87 -33.32 8.64
C ALA A 64 0.33 -32.41 8.97
N ILE A 65 0.10 -31.24 9.59
CA ILE A 65 1.16 -30.33 9.98
C ILE A 65 1.85 -30.91 11.23
N PRO A 66 3.16 -31.23 11.19
CA PRO A 66 3.84 -31.80 12.34
C PRO A 66 4.03 -30.76 13.45
N PHE A 67 3.90 -31.19 14.69
CA PHE A 67 4.36 -30.41 15.85
C PHE A 67 5.90 -30.43 15.89
N VAL A 68 6.52 -29.26 15.85
CA VAL A 68 7.98 -29.11 15.85
C VAL A 68 8.41 -28.23 17.03
N PRO A 69 8.70 -28.81 18.21
CA PRO A 69 8.84 -28.06 19.47
C PRO A 69 9.86 -26.92 19.42
N TRP A 70 11.02 -27.13 18.78
CA TRP A 70 12.08 -26.12 18.74
C TRP A 70 11.71 -24.84 17.98
N THR A 71 10.68 -24.90 17.12
CA THR A 71 10.17 -23.72 16.41
C THR A 71 9.51 -22.68 17.34
N ILE A 72 9.34 -23.00 18.62
CA ILE A 72 8.99 -22.02 19.66
C ILE A 72 10.03 -20.90 19.78
N VAL A 73 11.29 -21.14 19.41
CA VAL A 73 12.37 -20.14 19.43
C VAL A 73 12.12 -19.02 18.40
N PRO A 74 11.97 -19.30 17.08
CA PRO A 74 11.59 -18.26 16.14
C PRO A 74 10.24 -17.62 16.49
N TYR A 75 9.27 -18.39 16.99
CA TYR A 75 7.99 -17.84 17.47
C TYR A 75 8.20 -16.72 18.51
N TRP A 76 8.90 -17.01 19.61
CA TRP A 76 9.18 -16.02 20.66
C TRP A 76 10.04 -14.84 20.20
N SER A 77 10.87 -15.03 19.17
CA SER A 77 11.75 -13.97 18.68
C SER A 77 10.99 -12.71 18.22
N ILE A 78 9.69 -12.84 17.88
CA ILE A 78 8.88 -11.69 17.50
C ILE A 78 8.76 -10.66 18.62
N ASP A 79 8.71 -11.07 19.89
CA ASP A 79 8.51 -10.15 21.03
C ASP A 79 9.75 -9.28 21.23
N LEU A 80 10.93 -9.89 21.08
CA LEU A 80 12.20 -9.16 21.05
C LEU A 80 12.26 -8.22 19.86
N LEU A 81 11.92 -8.70 18.65
CA LEU A 81 11.92 -7.88 17.44
C LEU A 81 10.91 -6.73 17.53
N TYR A 82 9.79 -6.94 18.20
CA TYR A 82 8.79 -5.92 18.49
C TYR A 82 9.40 -4.82 19.34
N ALA A 83 10.03 -5.16 20.48
CA ALA A 83 10.65 -4.19 21.37
C ALA A 83 11.77 -3.39 20.68
N LEU A 84 12.67 -4.09 19.97
CA LEU A 84 13.78 -3.48 19.25
C LEU A 84 13.32 -2.53 18.13
N SER A 85 12.14 -2.77 17.54
CA SER A 85 11.61 -1.95 16.44
C SER A 85 11.38 -0.49 16.80
N PHE A 86 11.21 -0.16 18.08
CA PHE A 86 11.04 1.22 18.57
C PHE A 86 12.35 2.02 18.55
N LEU A 87 13.50 1.34 18.54
CA LEU A 87 14.80 1.97 18.71
C LEU A 87 15.35 2.56 17.40
N PHE A 88 14.82 2.14 16.25
CA PHE A 88 15.32 2.55 14.92
C PHE A 88 14.90 3.96 14.50
N TRP A 89 13.83 4.51 15.08
CA TRP A 89 13.22 5.74 14.58
C TRP A 89 13.90 6.98 15.15
N THR A 90 14.57 7.75 14.29
CA THR A 90 15.19 9.03 14.68
C THR A 90 14.19 10.19 14.66
N ARG A 91 13.21 10.16 13.75
CA ARG A 91 12.15 11.17 13.64
C ARG A 91 10.93 10.81 14.46
N ARG A 92 10.33 11.80 15.12
CA ARG A 92 9.10 11.65 15.91
C ARG A 92 7.93 11.13 15.07
N ASP A 93 7.73 11.68 13.88
CA ASP A 93 6.61 11.26 13.03
C ASP A 93 6.71 9.80 12.60
N ASP A 94 7.92 9.32 12.32
CA ASP A 94 8.14 7.96 11.83
C ASP A 94 7.92 6.95 12.97
N LEU A 95 8.32 7.32 14.19
CA LEU A 95 7.98 6.58 15.42
C LEU A 95 6.47 6.54 15.64
N LEU A 96 5.77 7.68 15.51
CA LEU A 96 4.32 7.74 15.70
C LEU A 96 3.58 6.94 14.62
N ASP A 97 4.01 6.99 13.37
CA ASP A 97 3.45 6.17 12.29
C ASP A 97 3.73 4.67 12.56
N HIS A 98 4.87 4.32 13.17
CA HIS A 98 5.14 2.96 13.63
C HIS A 98 4.20 2.52 14.75
N VAL A 99 3.99 3.35 15.75
CA VAL A 99 3.01 3.11 16.82
C VAL A 99 1.61 2.91 16.21
N LYS A 100 1.19 3.76 15.26
CA LYS A 100 -0.10 3.62 14.58
C LYS A 100 -0.24 2.30 13.82
N ARG A 101 0.83 1.81 13.17
CA ARG A 101 0.82 0.48 12.52
C ARG A 101 0.57 -0.63 13.53
N LEU A 102 1.36 -0.68 14.60
CA LEU A 102 1.25 -1.71 15.63
C LEU A 102 -0.10 -1.64 16.35
N LEU A 103 -0.56 -0.43 16.65
CA LEU A 103 -1.87 -0.17 17.27
C LEU A 103 -3.02 -0.59 16.35
N THR A 104 -2.93 -0.35 15.04
CA THR A 104 -3.95 -0.80 14.08
C THR A 104 -4.06 -2.31 14.09
N VAL A 105 -2.92 -3.00 14.07
CA VAL A 105 -2.89 -4.47 14.14
C VAL A 105 -3.52 -4.97 15.44
N GLN A 106 -3.18 -4.34 16.58
CA GLN A 106 -3.75 -4.67 17.88
C GLN A 106 -5.27 -4.48 17.92
N LEU A 107 -5.73 -3.27 17.59
CA LEU A 107 -7.14 -2.90 17.73
C LEU A 107 -8.05 -3.72 16.83
N VAL A 108 -7.65 -3.94 15.57
CA VAL A 108 -8.43 -4.76 14.64
C VAL A 108 -8.49 -6.21 15.12
N SER A 109 -7.35 -6.78 15.55
CA SER A 109 -7.33 -8.17 16.03
C SER A 109 -8.14 -8.36 17.31
N VAL A 110 -7.98 -7.47 18.30
CA VAL A 110 -8.75 -7.51 19.55
C VAL A 110 -10.25 -7.34 19.30
N ALA A 111 -10.65 -6.42 18.40
CA ALA A 111 -12.05 -6.26 18.04
C ALA A 111 -12.62 -7.55 17.43
N CYS A 112 -11.86 -8.24 16.58
CA CYS A 112 -12.23 -9.54 16.05
C CYS A 112 -12.30 -10.63 17.14
N PHE A 113 -11.33 -10.70 18.05
CA PHE A 113 -11.35 -11.66 19.17
C PHE A 113 -12.58 -11.48 20.06
N ILE A 114 -13.00 -10.24 20.28
CA ILE A 114 -14.20 -9.93 21.07
C ILE A 114 -15.48 -10.24 20.28
N ALA A 115 -15.55 -9.91 19.00
CA ALA A 115 -16.73 -10.14 18.17
C ALA A 115 -16.94 -11.64 17.91
N TRP A 116 -15.88 -12.35 17.54
CA TRP A 116 -15.87 -13.75 17.12
C TRP A 116 -14.70 -14.52 17.77
N PRO A 117 -14.78 -14.85 19.07
CA PRO A 117 -13.72 -15.56 19.76
C PRO A 117 -13.61 -16.99 19.23
N LEU A 118 -12.38 -17.44 19.04
CA LEU A 118 -12.04 -18.76 18.51
C LEU A 118 -10.96 -19.39 19.38
N ARG A 119 -11.04 -20.70 19.63
CA ARG A 119 -10.04 -21.40 20.45
C ARG A 119 -9.19 -22.39 19.69
N PHE A 120 -8.02 -22.71 20.25
CA PHE A 120 -7.14 -23.78 19.75
C PHE A 120 -7.93 -25.06 19.50
N GLY A 121 -7.71 -25.67 18.34
CA GLY A 121 -8.30 -26.96 17.98
C GLY A 121 -7.46 -28.17 18.34
N PHE A 122 -6.15 -28.00 18.46
CA PHE A 122 -5.22 -29.11 18.71
C PHE A 122 -4.69 -29.08 20.15
N ALA A 123 -4.73 -30.23 20.82
CA ALA A 123 -4.02 -30.40 22.08
C ALA A 123 -2.52 -30.45 21.80
N ARG A 124 -1.76 -29.56 22.44
CA ARG A 124 -0.30 -29.50 22.26
C ARG A 124 0.34 -30.74 22.91
N PRO A 125 1.20 -31.48 22.20
CA PRO A 125 1.99 -32.55 22.81
C PRO A 125 2.94 -32.01 23.89
N ASP A 126 3.27 -32.84 24.87
CA ASP A 126 4.27 -32.50 25.88
C ASP A 126 5.64 -32.27 25.21
N ALA A 127 6.24 -31.11 25.50
CA ALA A 127 7.59 -30.76 25.06
C ALA A 127 8.52 -30.74 26.27
N SER A 128 9.67 -31.40 26.17
CA SER A 128 10.71 -31.43 27.21
C SER A 128 11.84 -30.42 26.93
N GLY A 129 12.65 -30.13 27.96
CA GLY A 129 13.83 -29.26 27.84
C GLY A 129 13.50 -27.77 27.65
N VAL A 130 14.37 -27.04 26.97
CA VAL A 130 14.27 -25.57 26.79
C VAL A 130 12.98 -25.19 26.05
N ALA A 131 12.60 -25.95 25.02
CA ALA A 131 11.37 -25.71 24.28
C ALA A 131 10.13 -25.86 25.19
N GLY A 132 10.11 -26.88 26.04
CA GLY A 132 9.07 -27.07 27.07
C GLY A 132 8.96 -25.87 28.01
N ALA A 133 10.08 -25.39 28.54
CA ALA A 133 10.09 -24.22 29.42
C ALA A 133 9.55 -22.95 28.74
N LEU A 134 9.91 -22.71 27.47
CA LEU A 134 9.38 -21.59 26.68
C LEU A 134 7.87 -21.71 26.43
N PHE A 135 7.36 -22.93 26.21
CA PHE A 135 5.92 -23.16 26.11
C PHE A 135 5.19 -22.93 27.43
N THR A 136 5.77 -23.35 28.56
CA THR A 136 5.20 -23.10 29.89
C THR A 136 5.11 -21.60 30.19
N LEU A 137 6.17 -20.85 29.88
CA LEU A 137 6.16 -19.38 30.02
C LEU A 137 5.10 -18.74 29.11
N LEU A 138 4.96 -19.22 27.88
CA LEU A 138 3.98 -18.71 26.92
C LEU A 138 2.54 -18.91 27.43
N MET A 139 2.23 -20.10 27.96
CA MET A 139 0.91 -20.39 28.53
C MET A 139 0.57 -19.55 29.77
N GLY A 140 1.58 -18.92 30.41
CA GLY A 140 1.36 -18.01 31.54
C GLY A 140 0.58 -16.76 31.16
N PHE A 141 0.68 -16.27 29.92
CA PHE A 141 -0.02 -15.07 29.46
C PHE A 141 -0.88 -15.30 28.20
N ASP A 142 -0.53 -16.28 27.36
CA ASP A 142 -1.25 -16.59 26.13
C ASP A 142 -2.30 -17.68 26.37
N LYS A 143 -3.55 -17.24 26.54
CA LYS A 143 -4.72 -18.10 26.78
C LYS A 143 -5.34 -18.53 25.44
N PRO A 144 -6.13 -19.63 25.42
CA PRO A 144 -6.44 -20.33 24.18
C PRO A 144 -7.50 -19.67 23.29
N TYR A 145 -7.80 -18.37 23.40
CA TYR A 145 -8.99 -17.75 22.79
C TYR A 145 -8.74 -16.69 21.71
N ASN A 146 -7.50 -16.24 21.53
CA ASN A 146 -7.17 -15.11 20.64
C ASN A 146 -6.57 -15.61 19.31
N GLN A 147 -7.37 -16.28 18.50
CA GLN A 147 -6.92 -16.97 17.26
C GLN A 147 -6.97 -16.09 16.00
N ALA A 148 -8.16 -15.87 15.42
CA ALA A 148 -8.32 -15.21 14.13
C ALA A 148 -8.80 -13.77 14.28
N PRO A 149 -8.15 -12.78 13.62
CA PRO A 149 -6.92 -12.88 12.83
C PRO A 149 -5.68 -13.06 13.72
N SER A 150 -4.64 -13.74 13.23
CA SER A 150 -3.41 -13.90 14.03
C SER A 150 -2.73 -12.55 14.25
N LEU A 151 -2.77 -12.08 15.49
CA LEU A 151 -2.07 -10.86 15.91
C LEU A 151 -0.56 -11.01 15.68
N HIS A 152 -0.01 -12.19 15.97
CA HIS A 152 1.39 -12.53 15.76
C HIS A 152 1.80 -12.36 14.28
N ILE A 153 1.02 -12.89 13.34
CA ILE A 153 1.28 -12.71 11.90
C ILE A 153 1.07 -11.25 11.45
N GLY A 154 0.07 -10.55 12.00
CA GLY A 154 -0.13 -9.13 11.70
C GLY A 154 1.08 -8.27 12.10
N LEU A 155 1.61 -8.51 13.30
CA LEU A 155 2.84 -7.88 13.79
C LEU A 155 4.04 -8.30 12.93
N LEU A 156 4.14 -9.59 12.58
CA LEU A 156 5.21 -10.12 11.74
C LEU A 156 5.29 -9.36 10.42
N VAL A 157 4.17 -9.16 9.72
CA VAL A 157 4.15 -8.44 8.44
C VAL A 157 4.65 -7.00 8.58
N VAL A 158 4.21 -6.28 9.62
CA VAL A 158 4.65 -4.90 9.88
C VAL A 158 6.15 -4.86 10.21
N LEU A 159 6.58 -5.69 11.15
CA LEU A 159 7.98 -5.76 11.57
C LEU A 159 8.87 -6.18 10.40
N TRP A 160 8.45 -7.15 9.59
CA TRP A 160 9.21 -7.59 8.43
C TRP A 160 9.49 -6.42 7.48
N ALA A 161 8.48 -5.62 7.17
CA ALA A 161 8.64 -4.43 6.33
C ALA A 161 9.59 -3.40 6.95
N VAL A 162 9.49 -3.16 8.27
CA VAL A 162 10.36 -2.22 9.00
C VAL A 162 11.82 -2.69 8.99
N TYR A 163 12.10 -3.93 9.41
CA TYR A 163 13.47 -4.45 9.44
C TYR A 163 14.09 -4.55 8.04
N ALA A 164 13.29 -4.90 7.03
CA ALA A 164 13.76 -4.96 5.64
C ALA A 164 14.14 -3.58 5.09
N GLN A 165 13.56 -2.51 5.63
CA GLN A 165 13.94 -1.13 5.28
C GLN A 165 15.26 -0.71 5.93
N GLN A 166 15.57 -1.19 7.14
CA GLN A 166 16.76 -0.79 7.88
C GLN A 166 18.02 -1.55 7.46
N LEU A 167 17.89 -2.81 7.06
CA LEU A 167 19.02 -3.66 6.72
C LEU A 167 19.53 -3.40 5.30
N ARG A 168 20.83 -3.10 5.18
CA ARG A 168 21.55 -2.96 3.91
C ARG A 168 22.35 -4.23 3.62
N GLY A 169 22.40 -4.64 2.36
CA GLY A 169 23.16 -5.82 1.90
C GLY A 169 22.30 -7.06 1.63
N THR A 170 22.65 -7.79 0.57
CA THR A 170 21.87 -8.92 0.06
C THR A 170 21.81 -10.08 1.05
N LEU A 171 22.94 -10.44 1.67
CA LEU A 171 23.00 -11.55 2.63
C LEU A 171 22.18 -11.25 3.89
N ALA A 172 22.37 -10.08 4.50
CA ALA A 172 21.61 -9.68 5.69
C ALA A 172 20.09 -9.67 5.42
N ARG A 173 19.68 -9.19 4.25
CA ARG A 173 18.27 -9.24 3.83
C ARG A 173 17.79 -10.68 3.60
N ALA A 174 18.60 -11.54 2.98
CA ALA A 174 18.24 -12.94 2.79
C ALA A 174 18.03 -13.66 4.13
N LEU A 175 18.95 -13.48 5.09
CA LEU A 175 18.84 -14.02 6.45
C LEU A 175 17.60 -13.49 7.17
N LEU A 176 17.31 -12.19 7.05
CA LEU A 176 16.09 -11.59 7.57
C LEU A 176 14.84 -12.25 6.97
N HIS A 177 14.77 -12.39 5.65
CA HIS A 177 13.63 -12.99 4.97
C HIS A 177 13.43 -14.46 5.39
N LEU A 178 14.51 -15.23 5.50
CA LEU A 178 14.48 -16.61 6.00
C LEU A 178 13.99 -16.68 7.45
N TRP A 179 14.49 -15.80 8.32
CA TRP A 179 14.09 -15.78 9.72
C TRP A 179 12.62 -15.41 9.88
N PHE A 180 12.15 -14.33 9.25
CA PHE A 180 10.73 -13.95 9.29
C PHE A 180 9.81 -15.00 8.68
N ALA A 181 10.25 -15.71 7.64
CA ALA A 181 9.52 -16.86 7.13
C ALA A 181 9.45 -17.99 8.17
N ALA A 182 10.53 -18.26 8.90
CA ALA A 182 10.53 -19.25 9.99
C ALA A 182 9.59 -18.85 11.13
N ILE A 183 9.49 -17.57 11.51
CA ILE A 183 8.48 -17.08 12.47
C ILE A 183 7.08 -17.37 11.92
N GLY A 184 6.83 -17.07 10.65
CA GLY A 184 5.53 -17.31 10.01
C GLY A 184 5.13 -18.78 9.96
N VAL A 185 6.08 -19.69 9.71
CA VAL A 185 5.84 -21.14 9.77
C VAL A 185 5.64 -21.62 11.22
N SER A 186 6.38 -21.03 12.16
CA SER A 186 6.37 -21.45 13.55
C SER A 186 5.00 -21.37 14.20
N VAL A 187 4.13 -20.44 13.80
CA VAL A 187 2.78 -20.32 14.37
C VAL A 187 1.94 -21.58 14.15
N LEU A 188 2.16 -22.27 13.02
CA LEU A 188 1.48 -23.52 12.68
C LEU A 188 2.18 -24.71 13.32
N THR A 189 3.51 -24.80 13.27
CA THR A 189 4.26 -25.95 13.81
C THR A 189 4.35 -25.98 15.34
N THR A 190 3.98 -24.88 16.00
CA THR A 190 3.80 -24.80 17.46
C THR A 190 2.36 -25.02 17.91
N TYR A 191 1.43 -25.25 16.97
CA TYR A 191 -0.02 -25.34 17.19
C TYR A 191 -0.59 -24.13 17.95
N GLN A 192 -0.06 -22.93 17.70
CA GLN A 192 -0.60 -21.68 18.25
C GLN A 192 -1.68 -21.09 17.36
N HIS A 193 -1.71 -21.43 16.08
CA HIS A 193 -2.66 -20.88 15.14
C HIS A 193 -3.13 -21.92 14.15
N HIS A 194 -4.36 -21.74 13.68
CA HIS A 194 -4.87 -22.46 12.52
C HIS A 194 -4.51 -21.74 11.22
N VAL A 195 -4.56 -22.46 10.11
CA VAL A 195 -4.12 -21.92 8.81
C VAL A 195 -4.92 -20.68 8.41
N ILE A 196 -6.18 -20.56 8.80
CA ILE A 196 -7.01 -19.38 8.50
C ILE A 196 -6.53 -18.11 9.21
N ASP A 197 -5.85 -18.24 10.35
CA ASP A 197 -5.37 -17.12 11.15
C ASP A 197 -4.22 -16.40 10.45
N VAL A 198 -3.46 -17.13 9.61
CA VAL A 198 -2.29 -16.63 8.90
C VAL A 198 -2.64 -15.60 7.81
N PRO A 199 -3.47 -15.92 6.78
CA PRO A 199 -3.83 -14.94 5.76
C PRO A 199 -4.66 -13.79 6.35
N THR A 200 -5.49 -14.04 7.37
CA THR A 200 -6.28 -12.99 8.01
C THR A 200 -5.40 -12.06 8.86
N GLY A 201 -4.44 -12.59 9.62
CA GLY A 201 -3.41 -11.80 10.30
C GLY A 201 -2.54 -11.00 9.34
N ALA A 202 -2.09 -11.63 8.26
CA ALA A 202 -1.30 -10.96 7.22
C ALA A 202 -2.08 -9.83 6.54
N ALA A 203 -3.39 -10.01 6.31
CA ALA A 203 -4.26 -8.96 5.79
C ALA A 203 -4.31 -7.74 6.71
N VAL A 204 -4.45 -7.94 8.03
CA VAL A 204 -4.42 -6.85 9.02
C VAL A 204 -3.08 -6.11 9.02
N GLY A 205 -1.96 -6.83 8.96
CA GLY A 205 -0.63 -6.24 8.85
C GLY A 205 -0.46 -5.41 7.56
N CYS A 206 -0.95 -5.92 6.42
CA CYS A 206 -0.97 -5.21 5.16
C CYS A 206 -1.83 -3.94 5.20
N ILE A 207 -2.99 -3.96 5.88
CA ILE A 207 -3.84 -2.77 6.09
C ILE A 207 -3.09 -1.71 6.90
N ALA A 208 -2.40 -2.11 7.96
CA ALA A 208 -1.63 -1.18 8.78
C ALA A 208 -0.54 -0.48 7.94
N LEU A 209 0.19 -1.23 7.10
CA LEU A 209 1.18 -0.69 6.18
C LEU A 209 0.57 0.16 5.05
N PHE A 210 -0.67 -0.14 4.64
CA PHE A 210 -1.42 0.63 3.66
C PHE A 210 -1.81 2.01 4.21
N LEU A 211 -2.40 2.04 5.42
CA LEU A 211 -2.85 3.26 6.08
C LEU A 211 -1.69 4.14 6.56
N PHE A 212 -0.58 3.53 6.98
CA PHE A 212 0.59 4.22 7.50
C PHE A 212 1.87 3.77 6.76
N PRO A 213 2.10 4.32 5.55
CA PRO A 213 3.24 3.96 4.71
C PRO A 213 4.59 4.12 5.40
N LEU A 214 5.54 3.27 5.02
CA LEU A 214 6.95 3.50 5.34
C LEU A 214 7.49 4.60 4.44
N ARG A 215 7.93 5.71 5.04
CA ARG A 215 8.51 6.86 4.32
C ARG A 215 9.89 6.49 3.79
N ASP A 216 10.25 7.04 2.63
CA ASP A 216 11.60 6.90 2.11
C ASP A 216 12.60 7.74 2.93
N ALA A 217 13.91 7.50 2.73
CA ALA A 217 14.96 8.24 3.44
C ALA A 217 14.93 9.76 3.17
N ALA A 218 14.28 10.18 2.08
CA ALA A 218 14.07 11.59 1.74
C ALA A 218 12.86 12.21 2.47
N GLY A 219 12.05 11.42 3.17
CA GLY A 219 10.88 11.89 3.91
C GLY A 219 9.82 12.53 3.02
N ARG A 220 9.83 12.27 1.70
CA ARG A 220 8.95 12.95 0.77
C ARG A 220 7.56 12.35 0.84
N ALA A 221 6.56 13.20 1.10
CA ALA A 221 5.18 12.86 0.82
C ALA A 221 5.07 12.57 -0.69
N ARG A 222 4.73 11.32 -1.05
CA ARG A 222 4.52 10.93 -2.44
C ARG A 222 3.42 11.80 -3.04
N SER A 223 3.66 12.38 -4.22
CA SER A 223 2.79 13.23 -5.08
C SER A 223 1.49 13.73 -4.45
N GLY A 224 1.37 15.05 -4.30
CA GLY A 224 0.31 15.76 -3.58
C GLY A 224 -1.11 15.23 -3.78
N ASP A 225 -1.75 14.92 -2.65
CA ASP A 225 -3.16 14.55 -2.61
C ASP A 225 -4.00 15.67 -3.24
N ALA A 226 -4.93 15.29 -4.11
CA ALA A 226 -5.94 16.21 -4.59
C ALA A 226 -7.04 16.30 -3.54
N ALA A 227 -7.63 17.49 -3.36
CA ALA A 227 -8.82 17.61 -2.52
C ALA A 227 -9.92 16.68 -3.08
N PRO A 228 -10.62 15.90 -2.23
CA PRO A 228 -11.65 15.00 -2.71
C PRO A 228 -12.75 15.79 -3.45
N CYS A 229 -12.99 15.47 -4.72
CA CYS A 229 -14.07 16.05 -5.50
C CYS A 229 -15.35 15.17 -5.46
N ALA A 230 -16.46 15.68 -5.98
CA ALA A 230 -17.73 14.96 -6.02
C ALA A 230 -17.63 13.65 -6.80
N ALA A 231 -16.91 13.65 -7.93
CA ALA A 231 -16.64 12.45 -8.73
C ALA A 231 -15.84 11.41 -7.93
N SER A 232 -14.79 11.84 -7.21
CA SER A 232 -13.98 10.96 -6.36
C SER A 232 -14.82 10.32 -5.24
N ARG A 233 -15.68 11.10 -4.57
CA ARG A 233 -16.62 10.57 -3.56
C ARG A 233 -17.66 9.62 -4.14
N ALA A 234 -18.16 9.90 -5.36
CA ALA A 234 -19.09 8.99 -6.04
C ALA A 234 -18.44 7.64 -6.35
N LEU A 235 -17.20 7.65 -6.84
CA LEU A 235 -16.42 6.42 -7.08
C LEU A 235 -16.10 5.69 -5.78
N ALA A 236 -15.72 6.41 -4.73
CA ALA A 236 -15.49 5.83 -3.40
C ALA A 236 -16.72 5.05 -2.90
N ARG A 237 -17.93 5.61 -3.05
CA ARG A 237 -19.18 4.93 -2.68
C ARG A 237 -19.43 3.66 -3.52
N ARG A 238 -19.13 3.68 -4.82
CA ARG A 238 -19.28 2.50 -5.70
C ARG A 238 -18.32 1.39 -5.30
N TYR A 239 -17.06 1.72 -5.02
CA TYR A 239 -16.09 0.74 -4.52
C TYR A 239 -16.46 0.23 -3.13
N ALA A 240 -16.96 1.09 -2.24
CA ALA A 240 -17.44 0.69 -0.91
C ALA A 240 -18.66 -0.25 -1.00
N LEU A 241 -19.60 0.01 -1.91
CA LEU A 241 -20.73 -0.89 -2.16
C LEU A 241 -20.25 -2.24 -2.69
N GLY A 242 -19.30 -2.24 -3.65
CA GLY A 242 -18.67 -3.47 -4.12
C GLY A 242 -17.99 -4.25 -3.00
N ALA A 243 -17.24 -3.56 -2.13
CA ALA A 243 -16.62 -4.16 -0.95
C ALA A 243 -17.67 -4.79 -0.02
N ALA A 244 -18.75 -4.07 0.30
CA ALA A 244 -19.84 -4.58 1.12
C ALA A 244 -20.51 -5.83 0.51
N THR A 245 -20.76 -5.84 -0.80
CA THR A 245 -21.27 -7.02 -1.51
C THR A 245 -20.33 -8.22 -1.35
N PHE A 246 -19.02 -8.03 -1.54
CA PHE A 246 -18.06 -9.12 -1.37
C PHE A 246 -17.90 -9.56 0.09
N VAL A 247 -18.12 -8.69 1.08
CA VAL A 247 -18.24 -9.09 2.50
C VAL A 247 -19.44 -10.02 2.68
N LEU A 248 -20.60 -9.68 2.13
CA LEU A 248 -21.79 -10.54 2.22
C LEU A 248 -21.56 -11.90 1.53
N VAL A 249 -20.91 -11.91 0.37
CA VAL A 249 -20.49 -13.15 -0.31
C VAL A 249 -19.54 -13.95 0.56
N ALA A 250 -18.55 -13.30 1.19
CA ALA A 250 -17.61 -13.98 2.08
C ALA A 250 -18.35 -14.63 3.25
N LEU A 251 -19.21 -13.90 3.96
CA LEU A 251 -20.01 -14.41 5.08
C LEU A 251 -20.92 -15.59 4.66
N TRP A 252 -21.52 -15.51 3.48
CA TRP A 252 -22.33 -16.61 2.93
C TRP A 252 -21.49 -17.86 2.59
N CYS A 253 -20.25 -17.67 2.14
CA CYS A 253 -19.30 -18.73 1.83
C CYS A 253 -18.64 -19.37 3.06
N VAL A 254 -18.50 -18.65 4.19
CA VAL A 254 -17.79 -19.14 5.40
C VAL A 254 -18.17 -20.58 5.77
N PRO A 255 -19.46 -20.95 5.92
CA PRO A 255 -19.82 -22.31 6.34
C PRO A 255 -19.71 -23.38 5.23
N ARG A 256 -19.59 -22.99 3.95
CA ARG A 256 -19.66 -23.91 2.79
C ARG A 256 -18.32 -24.13 2.12
N ALA A 257 -17.58 -23.05 1.93
CA ALA A 257 -16.34 -23.02 1.17
C ALA A 257 -15.42 -21.93 1.77
N PRO A 258 -14.70 -22.22 2.86
CA PRO A 258 -13.90 -21.20 3.55
C PRO A 258 -12.79 -20.61 2.68
N ALA A 259 -12.23 -21.40 1.75
CA ALA A 259 -11.27 -20.88 0.78
C ALA A 259 -11.90 -19.83 -0.15
N ALA A 260 -13.14 -20.05 -0.60
CA ALA A 260 -13.88 -19.06 -1.38
C ALA A 260 -14.26 -17.83 -0.53
N ALA A 261 -14.55 -18.02 0.76
CA ALA A 261 -14.78 -16.92 1.70
C ALA A 261 -13.52 -16.04 1.87
N LEU A 262 -12.33 -16.65 1.97
CA LEU A 262 -11.06 -15.93 2.02
C LEU A 262 -10.79 -15.15 0.72
N LEU A 263 -11.06 -15.76 -0.44
CA LEU A 263 -10.92 -15.07 -1.73
C LEU A 263 -11.88 -13.88 -1.85
N ALA A 264 -13.15 -14.07 -1.49
CA ALA A 264 -14.15 -13.00 -1.48
C ALA A 264 -13.77 -11.89 -0.48
N GLY A 265 -13.29 -12.25 0.70
CA GLY A 265 -12.78 -11.31 1.71
C GLY A 265 -11.56 -10.53 1.21
N TRP A 266 -10.66 -11.16 0.46
CA TRP A 266 -9.53 -10.48 -0.16
C TRP A 266 -9.97 -9.46 -1.22
N VAL A 267 -10.94 -9.81 -2.06
CA VAL A 267 -11.55 -8.87 -3.02
C VAL A 267 -12.22 -7.71 -2.28
N ALA A 268 -13.03 -8.00 -1.25
CA ALA A 268 -13.68 -6.98 -0.43
C ALA A 268 -12.68 -6.00 0.16
N LEU A 269 -11.59 -6.53 0.73
CA LEU A 269 -10.55 -5.72 1.34
C LEU A 269 -9.83 -4.84 0.31
N ALA A 270 -9.44 -5.40 -0.84
CA ALA A 270 -8.82 -4.63 -1.91
C ALA A 270 -9.73 -3.49 -2.40
N LEU A 271 -11.04 -3.76 -2.56
CA LEU A 271 -12.04 -2.75 -2.93
C LEU A 271 -12.21 -1.69 -1.83
N ALA A 272 -12.18 -2.07 -0.55
CA ALA A 272 -12.26 -1.13 0.56
C ALA A 272 -11.04 -0.18 0.60
N CYS A 273 -9.83 -0.70 0.34
CA CYS A 273 -8.62 0.13 0.21
C CYS A 273 -8.72 1.10 -0.97
N VAL A 274 -9.23 0.65 -2.12
CA VAL A 274 -9.49 1.53 -3.26
C VAL A 274 -10.54 2.58 -2.92
N ALA A 275 -11.65 2.19 -2.27
CA ALA A 275 -12.68 3.12 -1.82
C ALA A 275 -12.10 4.21 -0.90
N TRP A 276 -11.21 3.82 0.02
CA TRP A 276 -10.51 4.76 0.90
C TRP A 276 -9.60 5.73 0.14
N ALA A 277 -8.83 5.25 -0.83
CA ALA A 277 -7.98 6.10 -1.68
C ALA A 277 -8.79 7.16 -2.45
N TYR A 278 -9.93 6.74 -3.02
CA TYR A 278 -10.86 7.65 -3.71
C TYR A 278 -11.59 8.59 -2.75
N TRP A 279 -11.94 8.13 -1.55
CA TRP A 279 -12.56 8.98 -0.54
C TRP A 279 -11.63 10.13 -0.13
N ARG A 280 -10.33 9.84 -0.03
CA ARG A 280 -9.28 10.80 0.31
C ARG A 280 -8.82 11.67 -0.87
N GLY A 281 -9.11 11.28 -2.11
CA GLY A 281 -8.50 11.93 -3.29
C GLY A 281 -6.99 11.71 -3.39
N ALA A 282 -6.51 10.61 -2.81
CA ALA A 282 -5.09 10.36 -2.55
C ALA A 282 -4.50 9.28 -3.48
N PRO A 283 -3.97 9.63 -4.68
CA PRO A 283 -3.30 8.66 -5.54
C PRO A 283 -2.05 8.06 -4.89
N ALA A 284 -1.43 8.78 -3.95
CA ALA A 284 -0.30 8.30 -3.18
C ALA A 284 -0.63 7.09 -2.29
N ALA A 285 -1.91 6.84 -1.97
CA ALA A 285 -2.37 5.69 -1.20
C ALA A 285 -1.99 4.34 -1.83
N PHE A 286 -1.83 4.30 -3.16
CA PHE A 286 -1.36 3.11 -3.88
C PHE A 286 0.14 2.83 -3.67
N GLN A 287 0.88 3.78 -3.08
CA GLN A 287 2.29 3.66 -2.72
C GLN A 287 3.20 3.30 -3.89
N LYS A 288 2.83 3.73 -5.09
CA LYS A 288 3.66 3.59 -6.29
C LYS A 288 4.84 4.57 -6.20
N ASP A 289 6.04 4.06 -6.41
CA ASP A 289 7.27 4.86 -6.42
C ASP A 289 7.56 5.47 -7.80
N ASP A 290 8.62 6.30 -7.85
CA ASP A 290 9.04 7.01 -9.07
C ASP A 290 9.46 6.06 -10.20
N ALA A 291 9.85 4.83 -9.89
CA ALA A 291 10.17 3.77 -10.85
C ALA A 291 8.94 2.92 -11.24
N GLY A 292 7.75 3.29 -10.75
CA GLY A 292 6.49 2.62 -11.00
C GLY A 292 6.31 1.31 -10.24
N ARG A 293 7.14 1.06 -9.22
CA ARG A 293 7.08 -0.14 -8.39
C ARG A 293 6.14 0.13 -7.22
N MET A 294 5.47 -0.92 -6.79
CA MET A 294 4.66 -0.92 -5.58
C MET A 294 5.33 -1.86 -4.56
N PRO A 295 5.31 -1.53 -3.26
CA PRO A 295 5.74 -2.43 -2.20
C PRO A 295 5.08 -3.81 -2.31
N VAL A 296 5.79 -4.86 -1.89
CA VAL A 296 5.29 -6.25 -1.97
C VAL A 296 3.93 -6.39 -1.28
N PHE A 297 3.78 -5.85 -0.07
CA PHE A 297 2.51 -5.90 0.66
C PHE A 297 1.37 -5.22 -0.11
N ALA A 298 1.63 -4.07 -0.75
CA ALA A 298 0.61 -3.33 -1.50
C ALA A 298 0.18 -4.11 -2.76
N ARG A 299 1.13 -4.77 -3.44
CA ARG A 299 0.83 -5.66 -4.57
C ARG A 299 -0.02 -6.85 -4.18
N TRP A 300 0.22 -7.44 -3.00
CA TRP A 300 -0.61 -8.53 -2.48
C TRP A 300 -1.97 -8.02 -2.03
N LEU A 301 -2.02 -6.99 -1.20
CA LEU A 301 -3.26 -6.42 -0.70
C LEU A 301 -4.21 -6.00 -1.84
N LEU A 302 -3.67 -5.35 -2.87
CA LEU A 302 -4.42 -4.83 -4.00
C LEU A 302 -4.39 -5.76 -5.23
N ALA A 303 -3.89 -6.99 -5.12
CA ALA A 303 -3.77 -7.87 -6.28
C ALA A 303 -5.10 -8.05 -7.04
N PRO A 304 -6.26 -8.26 -6.37
CA PRO A 304 -7.53 -8.42 -7.07
C PRO A 304 -7.88 -7.20 -7.94
N THR A 305 -7.64 -5.98 -7.44
CA THR A 305 -7.95 -4.75 -8.16
C THR A 305 -6.90 -4.43 -9.22
N ILE A 306 -5.62 -4.71 -8.98
CA ILE A 306 -4.54 -4.58 -9.97
C ILE A 306 -4.78 -5.52 -11.16
N VAL A 307 -5.08 -6.79 -10.90
CA VAL A 307 -5.38 -7.79 -11.94
C VAL A 307 -6.64 -7.38 -12.69
N GLY A 308 -7.70 -6.98 -11.96
CA GLY A 308 -8.93 -6.47 -12.56
C GLY A 308 -8.68 -5.28 -13.49
N ALA A 309 -7.90 -4.28 -13.05
CA ALA A 309 -7.54 -3.12 -13.85
C ALA A 309 -6.73 -3.48 -15.10
N PHE A 310 -5.78 -4.43 -14.98
CA PHE A 310 -5.00 -4.91 -16.12
C PHE A 310 -5.87 -5.64 -17.14
N VAL A 311 -6.70 -6.60 -16.70
CA VAL A 311 -7.61 -7.35 -17.57
C VAL A 311 -8.61 -6.40 -18.23
N ASN A 312 -9.21 -5.49 -17.47
CA ASN A 312 -10.11 -4.46 -17.98
C ASN A 312 -9.42 -3.62 -19.07
N SER A 313 -8.18 -3.20 -18.86
CA SER A 313 -7.40 -2.48 -19.86
C SER A 313 -7.24 -3.26 -21.16
N ARG A 314 -6.93 -4.55 -21.08
CA ARG A 314 -6.79 -5.40 -22.27
C ARG A 314 -8.12 -5.60 -22.98
N LEU A 315 -9.18 -5.94 -22.27
CA LEU A 315 -10.51 -6.19 -22.84
C LEU A 315 -11.08 -4.96 -23.57
N TRP A 316 -11.01 -3.77 -22.95
CA TRP A 316 -11.53 -2.54 -23.57
C TRP A 316 -10.73 -2.07 -24.78
N THR A 317 -9.45 -2.44 -24.86
CA THR A 317 -8.54 -1.99 -25.92
C THR A 317 -8.24 -3.07 -26.94
N LEU A 318 -8.87 -4.25 -26.89
CA LEU A 318 -8.59 -5.38 -27.79
C LEU A 318 -8.53 -4.97 -29.27
N ARG A 319 -9.46 -4.13 -29.72
CA ARG A 319 -9.54 -3.67 -31.12
C ARG A 319 -8.80 -2.35 -31.41
N HIS A 320 -8.29 -1.68 -30.38
CA HIS A 320 -7.70 -0.33 -30.47
C HIS A 320 -6.46 -0.19 -29.59
N ALA A 321 -5.67 -1.26 -29.52
CA ALA A 321 -4.51 -1.35 -28.62
C ALA A 321 -3.35 -0.46 -29.05
N ALA A 322 -3.34 -0.01 -30.30
CA ALA A 322 -2.25 0.78 -30.86
C ALA A 322 -2.18 2.17 -30.18
N PRO A 323 -0.98 2.60 -29.76
CA PRO A 323 -0.74 3.98 -29.36
C PRO A 323 -0.87 4.90 -30.58
N VAL A 324 -1.22 6.16 -30.34
CA VAL A 324 -1.33 7.17 -31.41
C VAL A 324 -0.33 8.30 -31.17
N ARG A 325 0.24 8.81 -32.27
CA ARG A 325 1.21 9.90 -32.23
C ARG A 325 0.46 11.22 -32.16
N VAL A 326 0.73 12.02 -31.12
CA VAL A 326 0.13 13.35 -30.92
C VAL A 326 1.06 14.47 -31.37
N ALA A 327 2.37 14.23 -31.35
CA ALA A 327 3.37 15.14 -31.89
C ALA A 327 4.61 14.37 -32.33
N GLU A 328 5.63 15.09 -32.79
CA GLU A 328 6.94 14.50 -32.97
C GLU A 328 7.42 13.82 -31.69
N ARG A 329 7.66 12.49 -31.77
CA ARG A 329 8.20 11.63 -30.70
C ARG A 329 7.37 11.54 -29.42
N VAL A 330 6.13 12.05 -29.42
CA VAL A 330 5.20 11.94 -28.30
C VAL A 330 3.96 11.17 -28.73
N TRP A 331 3.64 10.15 -27.94
CA TRP A 331 2.54 9.22 -28.18
C TRP A 331 1.64 9.12 -26.96
N ILE A 332 0.36 8.81 -27.18
CA ILE A 332 -0.58 8.45 -26.12
C ILE A 332 -1.11 7.03 -26.29
N GLY A 333 -1.34 6.33 -25.18
CA GLY A 333 -1.85 4.97 -25.23
C GLY A 333 -2.28 4.38 -23.89
N ARG A 334 -2.66 3.11 -23.93
CA ARG A 334 -2.91 2.28 -22.75
C ARG A 334 -1.59 1.92 -22.05
N THR A 335 -1.69 1.40 -20.83
CA THR A 335 -0.53 0.91 -20.10
C THR A 335 0.23 -0.18 -20.90
N PRO A 336 1.54 -0.01 -21.17
CA PRO A 336 2.30 -0.90 -22.02
C PRO A 336 2.90 -2.07 -21.24
N THR A 337 2.99 -3.24 -21.88
CA THR A 337 3.92 -4.31 -21.47
C THR A 337 5.32 -4.09 -22.07
N THR A 338 6.32 -4.84 -21.60
CA THR A 338 7.65 -4.89 -22.23
C THR A 338 7.58 -5.17 -23.73
N ARG A 339 6.66 -6.06 -24.16
CA ARG A 339 6.44 -6.36 -25.58
C ARG A 339 5.89 -5.15 -26.34
N ASP A 340 4.94 -4.43 -25.75
CA ASP A 340 4.37 -3.21 -26.34
C ASP A 340 5.47 -2.14 -26.51
N VAL A 341 6.31 -1.92 -25.49
CA VAL A 341 7.43 -0.97 -25.53
C VAL A 341 8.41 -1.31 -26.65
N ARG A 342 8.89 -2.56 -26.72
CA ARG A 342 9.84 -3.01 -27.75
C ARG A 342 9.26 -2.93 -29.16
N ARG A 343 7.99 -3.31 -29.33
CA ARG A 343 7.31 -3.30 -30.64
C ARG A 343 7.25 -1.90 -31.23
N HIS A 344 7.00 -0.89 -30.41
CA HIS A 344 6.84 0.49 -30.85
C HIS A 344 8.11 1.33 -30.70
N GLY A 345 9.20 0.76 -30.18
CA GLY A 345 10.48 1.45 -30.03
C GLY A 345 10.47 2.59 -29.01
N PHE A 346 9.60 2.56 -27.99
CA PHE A 346 9.56 3.61 -26.99
C PHE A 346 10.80 3.59 -26.09
N THR A 347 11.42 4.75 -25.90
CA THR A 347 12.60 4.92 -25.04
C THR A 347 12.28 5.67 -23.74
N ALA A 348 11.05 6.15 -23.59
CA ALA A 348 10.60 6.80 -22.37
C ALA A 348 9.11 6.57 -22.09
N LEU A 349 8.74 6.42 -20.82
CA LEU A 349 7.35 6.29 -20.37
C LEU A 349 7.01 7.40 -19.37
N VAL A 350 5.87 8.05 -19.59
CA VAL A 350 5.18 8.88 -18.59
C VAL A 350 3.93 8.13 -18.15
N ASP A 351 3.96 7.61 -16.93
CA ASP A 351 2.90 6.77 -16.36
C ASP A 351 2.00 7.57 -15.44
N LEU A 352 0.74 7.75 -15.87
CA LEU A 352 -0.27 8.50 -15.12
C LEU A 352 -1.12 7.63 -14.18
N THR A 353 -0.87 6.32 -14.14
CA THR A 353 -1.64 5.38 -13.31
C THR A 353 -1.14 5.37 -11.88
N ALA A 354 -2.06 5.55 -10.93
CA ALA A 354 -1.77 5.30 -9.51
C ALA A 354 -2.01 3.83 -9.16
N GLU A 355 -3.05 3.26 -9.75
CA GLU A 355 -3.65 1.96 -9.43
C GLU A 355 -2.94 0.75 -10.06
N MET A 356 -2.01 0.98 -10.99
CA MET A 356 -1.32 -0.08 -11.72
C MET A 356 0.20 0.01 -11.49
N PRO A 357 0.91 -1.11 -11.27
CA PRO A 357 2.36 -1.11 -11.29
C PRO A 357 2.88 -0.94 -12.72
N ARG A 358 4.16 -0.62 -12.86
CA ARG A 358 4.83 -0.67 -14.16
C ARG A 358 4.92 -2.11 -14.65
N TRP A 359 4.26 -2.39 -15.78
CA TRP A 359 4.27 -3.70 -16.44
C TRP A 359 5.44 -3.91 -17.39
N ALA A 360 6.09 -2.82 -17.81
CA ALA A 360 7.32 -2.88 -18.57
C ALA A 360 8.52 -3.21 -17.66
N ALA A 361 9.44 -4.03 -18.15
CA ALA A 361 10.71 -4.30 -17.48
C ALA A 361 11.52 -3.00 -17.31
N ALA A 362 12.30 -2.91 -16.23
CA ALA A 362 13.31 -1.86 -16.13
C ALA A 362 14.41 -2.18 -17.13
N ASP A 363 14.81 -1.17 -17.88
CA ASP A 363 15.95 -1.21 -18.78
C ASP A 363 16.67 0.13 -18.65
N ALA A 364 18.01 0.15 -18.66
CA ALA A 364 18.79 1.37 -18.59
C ALA A 364 18.50 2.32 -19.77
N SER A 365 18.04 1.76 -20.91
CA SER A 365 17.64 2.52 -22.08
C SER A 365 16.23 3.13 -21.98
N LEU A 366 15.41 2.66 -21.03
CA LEU A 366 14.01 3.08 -20.86
C LEU A 366 13.89 4.07 -19.71
N ALA A 367 13.83 5.36 -20.04
CA ALA A 367 13.52 6.39 -19.06
C ALA A 367 12.06 6.26 -18.56
N TYR A 368 11.82 6.58 -17.30
CA TYR A 368 10.51 6.40 -16.69
C TYR A 368 10.19 7.54 -15.74
N ALA A 369 8.96 8.07 -15.81
CA ALA A 369 8.43 9.05 -14.88
C ALA A 369 7.02 8.64 -14.44
N ALA A 370 6.82 8.45 -13.14
CA ALA A 370 5.49 8.28 -12.57
C ALA A 370 4.89 9.63 -12.18
N VAL A 371 3.67 9.91 -12.64
CA VAL A 371 2.84 11.03 -12.18
C VAL A 371 1.46 10.47 -11.80
N PRO A 372 1.35 9.80 -10.63
CA PRO A 372 0.15 9.05 -10.27
C PRO A 372 -1.11 9.92 -10.19
N GLN A 373 -2.15 9.54 -10.94
CA GLN A 373 -3.47 10.18 -10.94
C GLN A 373 -4.55 9.12 -10.72
N LEU A 374 -5.61 9.48 -9.97
CA LEU A 374 -6.78 8.61 -9.79
C LEU A 374 -7.56 8.50 -11.11
N ASP A 375 -8.02 7.29 -11.45
CA ASP A 375 -8.81 7.09 -12.67
C ASP A 375 -10.21 7.69 -12.55
N LEU A 376 -10.73 8.24 -13.66
CA LEU A 376 -12.03 8.92 -13.73
C LEU A 376 -12.19 10.14 -12.79
N VAL A 377 -11.09 10.64 -12.24
CA VAL A 377 -11.02 11.88 -11.46
C VAL A 377 -10.14 12.86 -12.22
N VAL A 378 -10.61 14.09 -12.36
CA VAL A 378 -9.84 15.14 -13.02
C VAL A 378 -8.61 15.46 -12.17
N PRO A 379 -7.39 15.44 -12.74
CA PRO A 379 -6.17 15.76 -12.00
C PRO A 379 -6.16 17.22 -11.55
N SER A 380 -5.41 17.55 -10.50
CA SER A 380 -5.18 18.95 -10.11
C SER A 380 -4.26 19.67 -11.10
N CYS A 381 -4.28 21.02 -11.10
CA CYS A 381 -3.34 21.81 -11.90
C CYS A 381 -1.88 21.47 -11.59
N ALA A 382 -1.55 21.14 -10.34
CA ALA A 382 -0.21 20.69 -9.96
C ALA A 382 0.15 19.32 -10.56
N GLN A 383 -0.78 18.37 -10.59
CA GLN A 383 -0.58 17.07 -11.25
C GLN A 383 -0.46 17.22 -12.78
N LEU A 384 -1.21 18.16 -13.36
CA LEU A 384 -1.12 18.47 -14.78
C LEU A 384 0.23 19.11 -15.12
N ALA A 385 0.68 20.09 -14.33
CA ALA A 385 1.99 20.72 -14.46
C ALA A 385 3.12 19.67 -14.36
N ALA A 386 3.08 18.81 -13.34
CA ALA A 386 4.07 17.74 -13.17
C ALA A 386 4.09 16.75 -14.35
N ALA A 387 2.92 16.42 -14.91
CA ALA A 387 2.82 15.59 -16.11
C ALA A 387 3.43 16.28 -17.33
N VAL A 388 3.10 17.56 -17.56
CA VAL A 388 3.65 18.36 -18.68
C VAL A 388 5.17 18.49 -18.55
N GLU A 389 5.69 18.78 -17.36
CA GLU A 389 7.12 18.85 -17.09
C GLU A 389 7.81 17.51 -17.36
N ALA A 390 7.22 16.39 -16.92
CA ALA A 390 7.77 15.07 -17.18
C ALA A 390 7.82 14.73 -18.68
N ILE A 391 6.76 15.08 -19.43
CA ILE A 391 6.70 14.91 -20.88
C ILE A 391 7.78 15.77 -21.55
N GLU A 392 7.83 17.06 -21.23
CA GLU A 392 8.76 18.01 -21.83
C GLU A 392 10.22 17.62 -21.55
N ARG A 393 10.55 17.29 -20.30
CA ARG A 393 11.90 16.87 -19.92
C ARG A 393 12.37 15.65 -20.70
N LEU A 394 11.51 14.64 -20.86
CA LEU A 394 11.86 13.42 -21.60
C LEU A 394 11.90 13.67 -23.12
N HIS A 395 10.98 14.48 -23.65
CA HIS A 395 10.96 14.88 -25.04
C HIS A 395 12.21 15.68 -25.44
N ALA A 396 12.61 16.66 -24.62
CA ALA A 396 13.80 17.50 -24.82
C ALA A 396 15.12 16.70 -24.77
N GLN A 397 15.13 15.56 -24.07
CA GLN A 397 16.25 14.59 -24.12
C GLN A 397 16.31 13.79 -25.43
N GLY A 398 15.42 14.08 -26.38
CA GLY A 398 15.31 13.34 -27.62
C GLY A 398 14.92 11.89 -27.35
N ARG A 399 13.86 11.65 -26.57
CA ARG A 399 13.28 10.32 -26.34
C ARG A 399 11.98 10.15 -27.12
N ASP A 400 11.69 8.92 -27.49
CA ASP A 400 10.36 8.51 -27.97
C ASP A 400 9.48 8.19 -26.76
N VAL A 401 8.63 9.16 -26.40
CA VAL A 401 7.84 9.21 -25.17
C VAL A 401 6.44 8.63 -25.40
N LEU A 402 6.08 7.62 -24.61
CA LEU A 402 4.70 7.19 -24.46
C LEU A 402 4.11 7.75 -23.16
N VAL A 403 3.11 8.61 -23.29
CA VAL A 403 2.26 9.08 -22.19
C VAL A 403 1.06 8.15 -22.07
N HIS A 404 0.93 7.45 -20.95
CA HIS A 404 -0.13 6.45 -20.81
C HIS A 404 -0.93 6.58 -19.53
N CYS A 405 -2.18 6.13 -19.61
CA CYS A 405 -3.00 5.80 -18.45
C CYS A 405 -3.50 4.34 -18.59
N ALA A 406 -4.54 3.93 -17.87
CA ALA A 406 -5.04 2.56 -17.98
C ALA A 406 -5.48 2.21 -19.42
N LEU A 407 -6.27 3.08 -20.07
CA LEU A 407 -6.85 2.85 -21.41
C LEU A 407 -6.32 3.76 -22.51
N GLY A 408 -5.71 4.89 -22.16
CA GLY A 408 -5.27 5.89 -23.13
C GLY A 408 -6.39 6.76 -23.72
N TYR A 409 -7.45 7.04 -22.95
CA TYR A 409 -8.62 7.81 -23.42
C TYR A 409 -8.96 9.05 -22.59
N GLY A 410 -8.49 9.16 -21.33
CA GLY A 410 -8.83 10.26 -20.42
C GLY A 410 -7.60 11.00 -19.91
N ARG A 411 -7.03 10.57 -18.78
CA ARG A 411 -5.82 11.15 -18.14
C ARG A 411 -4.70 11.51 -19.13
N SER A 412 -4.32 10.56 -20.00
CA SER A 412 -3.26 10.76 -21.01
C SER A 412 -3.63 11.77 -22.09
N VAL A 413 -4.90 11.84 -22.48
CA VAL A 413 -5.41 12.84 -23.44
C VAL A 413 -5.28 14.23 -22.86
N LEU A 414 -5.74 14.42 -21.61
CA LEU A 414 -5.69 15.71 -20.93
C LEU A 414 -4.24 16.22 -20.76
N CYS A 415 -3.34 15.36 -20.32
CA CYS A 415 -1.92 15.73 -20.16
C CYS A 415 -1.24 16.02 -21.50
N ALA A 416 -1.54 15.24 -22.55
CA ALA A 416 -1.02 15.50 -23.88
C ALA A 416 -1.57 16.81 -24.48
N ALA A 417 -2.85 17.12 -24.25
CA ALA A 417 -3.46 18.38 -24.67
C ALA A 417 -2.80 19.57 -23.98
N ALA A 418 -2.58 19.50 -22.66
CA ALA A 418 -1.85 20.54 -21.91
C ALA A 418 -0.43 20.76 -22.44
N TRP A 419 0.31 19.69 -22.69
CA TRP A 419 1.65 19.78 -23.26
C TRP A 419 1.65 20.35 -24.69
N LEU A 420 0.71 19.92 -25.54
CA LEU A 420 0.54 20.46 -26.89
C LEU A 420 0.19 21.96 -26.87
N ALA A 421 -0.71 22.37 -25.99
CA ALA A 421 -1.10 23.77 -25.84
C ALA A 421 0.10 24.64 -25.44
N ALA A 422 0.88 24.19 -24.47
CA ALA A 422 2.11 24.86 -24.07
C ALA A 422 3.15 24.98 -25.19
N ARG A 423 3.24 23.97 -26.06
CA ARG A 423 4.23 23.93 -27.16
C ARG A 423 3.79 24.71 -28.40
N ARG A 424 2.48 24.77 -28.65
CA ARG A 424 1.88 25.47 -29.81
C ARG A 424 1.37 26.87 -29.48
N GLY A 425 1.42 27.28 -28.21
CA GLY A 425 0.89 28.58 -27.76
C GLY A 425 -0.64 28.66 -27.82
N LEU A 426 -1.35 27.54 -27.62
CA LEU A 426 -2.82 27.55 -27.58
C LEU A 426 -3.29 28.10 -26.23
N SER A 427 -4.23 29.04 -26.26
CA SER A 427 -4.82 29.66 -25.06
C SER A 427 -6.18 29.07 -24.68
N ASP A 428 -6.82 28.31 -25.57
CA ASP A 428 -8.12 27.68 -25.34
C ASP A 428 -7.99 26.16 -25.08
N ALA A 429 -8.61 25.70 -24.00
CA ALA A 429 -8.57 24.31 -23.58
C ALA A 429 -9.28 23.36 -24.57
N ARG A 430 -10.38 23.80 -25.21
CA ARG A 430 -11.14 22.99 -26.15
C ARG A 430 -10.37 22.80 -27.45
N ASP A 431 -9.67 23.83 -27.91
CA ASP A 431 -8.78 23.74 -29.08
C ASP A 431 -7.64 22.74 -28.85
N ALA A 432 -7.01 22.79 -27.67
CA ALA A 432 -5.98 21.85 -27.29
C ALA A 432 -6.48 20.39 -27.25
N LEU A 433 -7.68 20.18 -26.70
CA LEU A 433 -8.32 18.85 -26.66
C LEU A 433 -8.77 18.38 -28.05
N ALA A 434 -9.25 19.29 -28.90
CA ALA A 434 -9.62 19.00 -30.28
C ALA A 434 -8.42 18.48 -31.09
N ALA A 435 -7.26 19.13 -30.96
CA ALA A 435 -6.02 18.69 -31.60
C ALA A 435 -5.61 17.25 -31.22
N VAL A 436 -5.86 16.83 -29.98
CA VAL A 436 -5.63 15.42 -29.57
C VAL A 436 -6.70 14.49 -30.12
N ARG A 437 -7.96 14.94 -30.20
CA ARG A 437 -9.08 14.13 -30.68
C ARG A 437 -8.99 13.82 -32.18
N GLU A 438 -8.36 14.68 -32.98
CA GLU A 438 -8.08 14.40 -34.40
C GLU A 438 -7.28 13.10 -34.59
N VAL A 439 -6.28 12.85 -33.74
CA VAL A 439 -5.48 11.62 -33.80
C VAL A 439 -6.01 10.50 -32.89
N ARG A 440 -6.89 10.83 -31.93
CA ARG A 440 -7.53 9.88 -31.01
C ARG A 440 -9.04 10.14 -30.94
N ALA A 441 -9.78 9.68 -31.96
CA ALA A 441 -11.23 9.90 -32.07
C ALA A 441 -12.04 9.48 -30.82
N ARG A 442 -11.56 8.49 -30.06
CA ARG A 442 -12.19 7.98 -28.82
C ARG A 442 -11.71 8.69 -27.55
N ALA A 443 -11.09 9.86 -27.66
CA ALA A 443 -10.73 10.69 -26.52
C ALA A 443 -11.98 11.14 -25.75
N VAL A 444 -11.94 11.05 -24.43
CA VAL A 444 -13.06 11.38 -23.53
C VAL A 444 -12.58 12.33 -22.45
N TRP A 445 -13.33 13.40 -22.23
CA TRP A 445 -13.11 14.37 -21.17
C TRP A 445 -14.45 14.91 -20.67
N SER A 446 -14.50 15.34 -19.40
CA SER A 446 -15.64 16.03 -18.80
C SER A 446 -15.49 17.55 -18.94
N ASP A 447 -16.55 18.31 -18.69
CA ASP A 447 -16.46 19.77 -18.59
C ASP A 447 -15.52 20.21 -17.46
N ASP A 448 -15.49 19.48 -16.33
CA ASP A 448 -14.50 19.69 -15.26
C ASP A 448 -13.05 19.59 -15.77
N ALA A 449 -12.78 18.66 -16.68
CA ALA A 449 -11.45 18.51 -17.27
C ALA A 449 -11.10 19.66 -18.21
N VAL A 450 -12.08 20.21 -18.94
CA VAL A 450 -11.91 21.44 -19.73
C VAL A 450 -11.61 22.62 -18.81
N ALA A 451 -12.37 22.78 -17.72
CA ALA A 451 -12.19 23.88 -16.77
C ALA A 451 -10.81 23.85 -16.10
N VAL A 452 -10.35 22.67 -15.66
CA VAL A 452 -9.01 22.52 -15.08
C VAL A 452 -7.91 22.78 -16.09
N LEU A 453 -8.07 22.32 -17.34
CA LEU A 453 -7.10 22.63 -18.39
C LEU A 453 -7.06 24.13 -18.67
N GLN A 454 -8.21 24.80 -18.72
CA GLN A 454 -8.27 26.25 -18.91
C GLN A 454 -7.61 27.00 -17.74
N ASP A 455 -7.92 26.65 -16.48
CA ASP A 455 -7.27 27.24 -15.30
C ASP A 455 -5.74 27.06 -15.35
N TRP A 456 -5.27 25.90 -15.78
CA TRP A 456 -3.82 25.67 -15.95
C TRP A 456 -3.22 26.56 -17.06
N LEU A 457 -3.89 26.70 -18.20
CA LEU A 457 -3.46 27.59 -19.29
C LEU A 457 -3.41 29.06 -18.85
N ASP A 458 -4.44 29.52 -18.13
CA ASP A 458 -4.54 30.89 -17.63
C ASP A 458 -3.43 31.17 -16.60
N ARG A 459 -3.18 30.24 -15.67
CA ARG A 459 -2.05 30.33 -14.72
C ARG A 459 -0.71 30.38 -15.45
N ARG A 460 -0.55 29.61 -16.53
CA ARG A 460 0.68 29.57 -17.31
C ARG A 460 0.92 30.88 -18.04
N ALA A 461 -0.11 31.42 -18.68
CA ALA A 461 -0.05 32.74 -19.32
C ALA A 461 0.33 33.84 -18.33
N ALA A 462 -0.11 33.71 -17.07
CA ALA A 462 0.23 34.63 -16.00
C ALA A 462 1.59 34.35 -15.29
N GLY A 463 2.38 33.37 -15.74
CA GLY A 463 3.66 33.01 -15.10
C GLY A 463 3.54 32.33 -13.74
N ARG A 464 2.39 31.70 -13.44
CA ARG A 464 2.01 31.13 -12.13
C ARG A 464 1.73 29.62 -12.15
N ALA A 465 2.00 28.93 -13.26
CA ALA A 465 1.71 27.51 -13.45
C ALA A 465 2.86 26.57 -13.08
#